data_AF-A0A6A0A9E4-F1
#
_entry.id   AF-A0A6A0A9E4-F1
#
_cell.length_a   1.000
_cell.length_b   1.000
_cell.length_c   1.000
_cell.angle_alpha   90.00
_cell.angle_beta   90.00
_cell.angle_gamma   90.00
#
_symmetry.space_group_name_H-M   'P 1'
#
loop_
_entity.id
_entity.type
_entity.pdbx_description
1 polymer ?
#
loop_
_entity_poly.entity_id
_entity_poly.type
_entity_poly.pdbx_seq_one_letter_code
_entity_poly.pdbx_strand_id
1 'polypeptide(L)'
;MRLGVPTASCYPYLGFSFQLFGSGATNIAAAKAWLRTNGPIMTYFEVFDDFMSYRGGIYRWNGFSRSQGGHAVVVVGYDDVNRCWIAKNSWGTSWGEAGYFRMSYSDAQFMTGSGYFNM
;
A
#
# COMPACT_ATOMS: atom_id res chain seq x y z
N MET A 1 -6.75 17.66 -20.63
CA MET A 1 -5.97 18.60 -19.81
C MET A 1 -5.31 17.79 -18.70
N ARG A 2 -3.97 17.63 -18.71
CA ARG A 2 -3.23 17.02 -17.59
C ARG A 2 -2.88 18.16 -16.63
N LEU A 3 -3.42 18.13 -15.41
CA LEU A 3 -3.07 19.08 -14.36
C LEU A 3 -1.81 18.55 -13.67
N GLY A 4 -0.74 19.34 -13.64
CA GLY A 4 0.46 19.02 -12.86
C GLY A 4 0.20 19.20 -11.37
N VAL A 5 0.90 18.42 -10.53
CA VAL A 5 0.76 18.45 -9.07
C VAL A 5 1.64 19.58 -8.49
N PRO A 6 1.07 20.63 -7.87
CA PRO A 6 1.85 21.66 -7.19
C PRO A 6 2.52 21.11 -5.93
N THR A 7 3.63 21.72 -5.50
CA THR A 7 4.26 21.39 -4.21
C THR A 7 3.28 21.63 -3.06
N ALA A 8 3.40 20.83 -1.99
CA ALA A 8 2.50 20.86 -0.81
C ALA A 8 2.37 22.24 -0.13
N SER A 9 3.25 23.18 -0.46
CA SER A 9 3.23 24.56 0.02
C SER A 9 2.10 25.42 -0.56
N CYS A 10 1.52 25.05 -1.71
CA CYS A 10 0.64 25.95 -2.46
C CYS A 10 -0.85 25.53 -2.47
N TYR A 11 -1.15 24.23 -2.29
CA TYR A 11 -2.52 23.71 -2.17
C TYR A 11 -2.54 22.49 -1.23
N PRO A 12 -3.25 22.50 -0.08
CA PRO A 12 -3.41 21.31 0.72
C PRO A 12 -4.13 20.22 -0.10
N TYR A 13 -3.48 19.06 -0.24
CA TYR A 13 -3.82 17.87 -1.02
C TYR A 13 -5.14 17.90 -1.82
N LEU A 14 -5.06 18.21 -3.10
CA LEU A 14 -6.15 17.97 -4.05
C LEU A 14 -5.70 16.97 -5.11
N GLY A 15 -6.01 15.69 -4.85
CA GLY A 15 -6.19 14.63 -5.84
C GLY A 15 -5.00 14.27 -6.74
N PHE A 16 -4.58 13.01 -6.68
CA PHE A 16 -3.72 12.39 -7.69
C PHE A 16 -4.58 11.72 -8.77
N SER A 17 -4.17 11.80 -10.04
CA SER A 17 -4.76 10.99 -11.11
C SER A 17 -4.22 9.57 -11.03
N PHE A 18 -5.11 8.59 -10.93
CA PHE A 18 -4.78 7.18 -10.77
C PHE A 18 -5.14 6.40 -12.03
N GLN A 19 -4.21 5.59 -12.53
CA GLN A 19 -4.51 4.60 -13.56
C GLN A 19 -4.66 3.24 -12.90
N LEU A 20 -5.91 2.79 -12.78
CA LEU A 20 -6.29 1.44 -12.37
C LEU A 20 -5.87 0.45 -13.45
N PHE A 21 -5.12 -0.58 -13.07
CA PHE A 21 -5.11 -1.83 -13.86
C PHE A 21 -6.03 -2.84 -13.16
N GLY A 22 -6.77 -3.60 -13.96
CA GLY A 22 -7.69 -4.63 -13.49
C GLY A 22 -6.97 -5.72 -12.69
N SER A 23 -7.71 -6.24 -11.69
CA SER A 23 -7.44 -7.40 -10.82
C SER A 23 -6.13 -8.15 -11.10
N GLY A 24 -5.07 -7.82 -10.36
CA GLY A 24 -3.71 -8.35 -10.57
C GLY A 24 -3.12 -9.01 -9.33
N ALA A 25 -3.92 -9.76 -8.58
CA ALA A 25 -3.51 -10.42 -7.33
C ALA A 25 -2.34 -11.42 -7.43
N THR A 26 -1.77 -11.72 -8.60
CA THR A 26 -0.84 -12.87 -8.70
C THR A 26 0.55 -12.54 -9.23
N ASN A 27 0.79 -11.42 -9.91
CA ASN A 27 2.11 -11.17 -10.48
C ASN A 27 3.00 -10.37 -9.53
N ILE A 28 3.36 -10.99 -8.40
CA ILE A 28 4.37 -10.50 -7.45
C ILE A 28 5.64 -10.07 -8.21
N ALA A 29 6.02 -10.80 -9.26
CA ALA A 29 7.20 -10.48 -10.06
C ALA A 29 7.04 -9.17 -10.85
N ALA A 30 5.87 -8.90 -11.44
CA ALA A 30 5.59 -7.65 -12.15
C ALA A 30 5.56 -6.44 -11.21
N ALA A 31 4.92 -6.57 -10.03
CA ALA A 31 4.93 -5.50 -9.03
C ALA A 31 6.36 -5.20 -8.54
N LYS A 32 7.17 -6.25 -8.31
CA LYS A 32 8.59 -6.07 -7.97
C LYS A 32 9.38 -5.42 -9.10
N ALA A 33 9.15 -5.83 -10.35
CA ALA A 33 9.79 -5.23 -11.51
C ALA A 33 9.44 -3.74 -11.60
N TRP A 34 8.16 -3.38 -11.42
CA TRP A 34 7.72 -1.99 -11.42
C TRP A 34 8.37 -1.18 -10.30
N LEU A 35 8.37 -1.69 -9.06
CA LEU A 35 9.00 -0.99 -7.93
C LEU A 35 10.47 -0.67 -8.20
N ARG A 36 11.19 -1.55 -8.90
CA ARG A 36 12.60 -1.36 -9.26
C ARG A 36 12.81 -0.30 -10.34
N THR A 37 11.89 -0.19 -11.31
CA THR A 37 12.10 0.63 -12.51
C THR A 37 11.36 1.97 -12.48
N ASN A 38 10.20 2.01 -11.83
CA ASN A 38 9.26 3.14 -11.91
C ASN A 38 8.92 3.73 -10.54
N GLY A 39 9.10 2.97 -9.46
CA GLY A 39 8.88 3.44 -8.10
C GLY A 39 7.55 2.98 -7.48
N PRO A 40 7.00 3.73 -6.50
CA PRO A 40 5.95 3.24 -5.61
C PRO A 40 4.63 2.85 -6.28
N ILE A 41 3.93 1.90 -5.66
CA ILE A 41 2.65 1.33 -6.12
C ILE A 41 1.55 1.72 -5.14
N MET A 42 0.44 2.25 -5.61
CA MET A 42 -0.76 2.41 -4.78
C MET A 42 -1.54 1.09 -4.76
N THR A 43 -2.01 0.69 -3.58
CA THR A 43 -2.90 -0.46 -3.44
C THR A 43 -3.98 -0.18 -2.40
N TYR A 44 -5.04 -0.98 -2.41
CA TYR A 44 -6.08 -0.95 -1.39
C TYR A 44 -6.31 -2.36 -0.83
N PHE A 45 -6.80 -2.42 0.41
CA PHE A 45 -7.14 -3.66 1.10
C PHE A 45 -8.18 -3.37 2.20
N GLU A 46 -8.83 -4.41 2.69
CA GLU A 46 -9.71 -4.29 3.85
C GLU A 46 -8.90 -4.29 5.15
N VAL A 47 -9.20 -3.32 6.01
CA VAL A 47 -8.57 -3.14 7.32
C VAL A 47 -9.41 -3.81 8.39
N PHE A 48 -8.74 -4.41 9.36
CA PHE A 48 -9.35 -5.08 10.51
C PHE A 48 -8.81 -4.49 11.83
N ASP A 49 -9.46 -4.78 12.96
CA ASP A 49 -9.06 -4.26 14.29
C ASP A 49 -7.61 -4.59 14.68
N ASP A 50 -7.11 -5.78 14.31
CA ASP A 50 -5.73 -6.19 14.53
C ASP A 50 -4.73 -5.39 13.67
N PHE A 51 -5.13 -4.94 12.49
CA PHE A 51 -4.33 -4.00 11.72
C PHE A 51 -4.26 -2.63 12.38
N MET A 52 -5.39 -2.12 12.88
CA MET A 52 -5.43 -0.82 13.58
C MET A 52 -4.45 -0.79 14.77
N SER A 53 -4.28 -1.93 15.43
CA SER A 53 -3.36 -2.11 16.56
C SER A 53 -1.95 -2.57 16.17
N TYR A 54 -1.61 -2.66 14.88
CA TYR A 54 -0.28 -3.03 14.40
C TYR A 54 0.83 -2.15 15.02
N ARG A 55 1.91 -2.80 15.47
CA ARG A 55 3.12 -2.16 16.02
C ARG A 55 4.42 -2.65 15.39
N GLY A 56 4.38 -3.72 14.59
CA GLY A 56 5.54 -4.31 13.95
C GLY A 56 5.35 -5.77 13.58
N GLY A 57 6.31 -6.32 12.84
CA GLY A 57 6.26 -7.69 12.34
C GLY A 57 5.67 -7.79 10.92
N ILE A 58 5.34 -9.00 10.49
CA ILE A 58 4.69 -9.22 9.19
C ILE A 58 3.20 -9.42 9.44
N TYR A 59 2.40 -8.44 9.07
CA TYR A 59 0.97 -8.47 9.30
C TYR A 59 0.30 -9.57 8.48
N ARG A 60 -0.64 -10.23 9.14
CA ARG A 60 -1.64 -11.16 8.60
C ARG A 60 -2.90 -10.98 9.44
N TRP A 61 -4.05 -10.91 8.79
CA TRP A 61 -5.32 -10.93 9.51
C TRP A 61 -5.44 -12.23 10.32
N ASN A 62 -5.85 -12.11 11.58
CA ASN A 62 -5.96 -13.25 12.50
C ASN A 62 -7.17 -14.16 12.22
N GLY A 63 -8.06 -13.79 11.29
CA GLY A 63 -9.23 -14.57 10.89
C GLY A 63 -10.51 -14.29 11.69
N PHE A 64 -10.46 -13.43 12.70
CA PHE A 64 -11.61 -13.14 13.57
C PHE A 64 -11.77 -11.67 13.96
N SER A 65 -10.76 -10.82 13.76
CA SER A 65 -10.87 -9.37 13.95
C SER A 65 -11.94 -8.80 13.04
N ARG A 66 -12.69 -7.81 13.53
CA ARG A 66 -13.79 -7.18 12.80
C ARG A 66 -13.26 -6.25 11.71
N SER A 67 -13.90 -6.28 10.55
CA SER A 67 -13.64 -5.31 9.48
C SER A 67 -13.91 -3.88 9.96
N GLN A 68 -13.02 -2.97 9.57
CA GLN A 68 -13.13 -1.51 9.73
C GLN A 68 -13.33 -0.80 8.38
N GLY A 69 -13.43 -1.54 7.28
CA GLY A 69 -13.62 -1.02 5.93
C GLY A 69 -12.36 -0.99 5.06
N GLY A 70 -12.49 -0.43 3.85
CA GLY A 70 -11.41 -0.35 2.87
C GLY A 70 -10.44 0.80 3.13
N HIS A 71 -9.15 0.56 2.89
CA HIS A 71 -8.09 1.57 3.05
C HIS A 71 -7.09 1.50 1.89
N ALA A 72 -6.52 2.65 1.53
CA ALA A 72 -5.52 2.77 0.47
C ALA A 72 -4.16 3.18 1.04
N VAL A 73 -3.10 2.55 0.51
CA VAL A 73 -1.72 2.71 0.97
C VAL A 73 -0.76 2.73 -0.21
N VAL A 74 0.50 3.05 0.05
CA VAL A 74 1.56 3.07 -0.96
C VAL A 74 2.62 2.02 -0.63
N VAL A 75 2.77 1.01 -1.48
CA VAL A 75 3.88 0.05 -1.43
C VAL A 75 5.13 0.73 -1.97
N VAL A 76 6.18 0.70 -1.16
CA VAL A 76 7.47 1.35 -1.45
C VAL A 76 8.62 0.36 -1.59
N GLY A 77 8.39 -0.91 -1.23
CA GLY A 77 9.42 -1.93 -1.26
C GLY A 77 8.88 -3.31 -0.92
N TYR A 78 9.80 -4.25 -0.80
CA TYR A 78 9.49 -5.64 -0.54
C TYR A 78 10.72 -6.34 0.04
N ASP A 79 10.51 -7.47 0.73
CA ASP A 79 11.55 -8.32 1.28
C ASP A 79 11.27 -9.77 0.88
N ASP A 80 12.17 -10.34 0.06
CA ASP A 80 12.06 -11.71 -0.43
C ASP A 80 12.40 -12.76 0.62
N VAL A 81 13.30 -12.44 1.57
CA VAL A 81 13.70 -13.34 2.66
C VAL A 81 12.51 -13.55 3.59
N ASN A 82 11.86 -12.45 3.97
CA ASN A 82 10.70 -12.47 4.86
C ASN A 82 9.36 -12.64 4.14
N ARG A 83 9.37 -12.66 2.80
CA ARG A 83 8.19 -12.80 1.94
C ARG A 83 7.09 -11.76 2.26
N CYS A 84 7.47 -10.49 2.33
CA CYS A 84 6.54 -9.40 2.65
C CYS A 84 6.71 -8.16 1.77
N TRP A 85 5.64 -7.40 1.62
CA TRP A 85 5.61 -6.04 1.08
C TRP A 85 5.92 -5.04 2.18
N ILE A 86 6.53 -3.91 1.82
CA ILE A 86 6.75 -2.76 2.70
C ILE A 86 5.87 -1.62 2.19
N ALA A 87 4.94 -1.18 3.01
CA ALA A 87 3.98 -0.15 2.65
C ALA A 87 4.00 1.02 3.64
N LYS A 88 3.88 2.22 3.09
CA LYS A 88 3.72 3.47 3.82
C LYS A 88 2.23 3.70 4.08
N ASN A 89 1.90 3.93 5.35
CA ASN A 89 0.57 4.32 5.80
C ASN A 89 0.47 5.85 5.95
N SER A 90 -0.74 6.35 6.18
CA SER A 90 -1.08 7.77 6.33
C SER A 90 -1.58 8.14 7.74
N TRP A 91 -1.35 7.28 8.74
CA TRP A 91 -1.82 7.46 10.12
C TRP A 91 -0.77 8.01 11.10
N GLY A 92 0.21 8.73 10.57
CA GLY A 92 1.30 9.32 11.36
C GLY A 92 2.43 8.34 11.69
N THR A 93 3.54 8.88 12.18
CA THR A 93 4.77 8.12 12.45
C THR A 93 4.73 7.34 13.76
N SER A 94 3.80 7.64 14.66
CA SER A 94 3.60 6.88 15.90
C SER A 94 2.90 5.54 15.69
N TRP A 95 2.32 5.32 14.51
CA TRP A 95 1.65 4.08 14.16
C TRP A 95 2.61 3.12 13.44
N GLY A 96 2.53 1.83 13.75
CA GLY A 96 3.33 0.78 13.11
C GLY A 96 4.84 0.99 13.25
N GLU A 97 5.58 0.72 12.17
CA GLU A 97 7.03 0.84 12.10
C GLU A 97 7.39 2.23 11.54
N ALA A 98 7.28 3.26 12.38
CA ALA A 98 7.49 4.66 12.00
C ALA A 98 6.57 5.15 10.87
N GLY A 99 5.29 4.72 10.88
CA GLY A 99 4.30 5.01 9.84
C GLY A 99 4.27 4.00 8.69
N TYR A 100 5.08 2.94 8.76
CA TYR A 100 5.11 1.85 7.79
C TYR A 100 4.56 0.56 8.38
N PHE A 101 4.28 -0.40 7.52
CA PHE A 101 3.96 -1.76 7.90
C PHE A 101 4.49 -2.75 6.87
N ARG A 102 4.63 -4.00 7.31
CA ARG A 102 4.98 -5.12 6.44
C ARG A 102 3.78 -6.02 6.27
N MET A 103 3.42 -6.30 5.02
CA MET A 103 2.28 -7.13 4.66
C MET A 103 2.75 -8.45 4.06
N SER A 104 2.22 -9.58 4.52
CA SER A 104 2.57 -10.89 3.97
C SER A 104 2.25 -10.97 2.46
N TYR A 105 3.13 -11.59 1.66
CA TYR A 105 2.82 -11.91 0.26
C TYR A 105 1.62 -12.86 0.10
N SER A 106 1.28 -13.60 1.15
CA SER A 106 0.16 -14.52 1.16
C SER A 106 -1.20 -13.85 1.40
N ASP A 107 -1.22 -12.55 1.65
CA ASP A 107 -2.49 -11.83 1.81
C ASP A 107 -3.21 -11.79 0.45
N ALA A 108 -4.39 -12.40 0.41
CA ALA A 108 -5.13 -12.61 -0.83
C ALA A 108 -5.84 -11.34 -1.32
N GLN A 109 -5.99 -10.32 -0.48
CA GLN A 109 -6.62 -9.04 -0.84
C GLN A 109 -5.57 -8.00 -1.22
N PHE A 110 -4.43 -8.03 -0.55
CA PHE A 110 -3.36 -7.07 -0.79
C PHE A 110 -2.81 -7.22 -2.21
N MET A 111 -2.55 -6.09 -2.87
CA MET A 111 -2.12 -5.99 -4.26
C MET A 111 -3.14 -6.36 -5.35
N THR A 112 -4.34 -6.86 -4.99
CA THR A 112 -5.37 -7.28 -5.97
C THR A 112 -5.89 -6.13 -6.82
N GLY A 113 -6.09 -4.95 -6.24
CA GLY A 113 -6.46 -3.73 -6.95
C GLY A 113 -5.40 -2.66 -6.79
N SER A 114 -4.28 -2.89 -7.47
CA SER A 114 -3.15 -1.96 -7.45
C SER A 114 -3.09 -1.12 -8.72
N GLY A 115 -2.57 0.09 -8.59
CA GLY A 115 -2.21 0.92 -9.73
C GLY A 115 -0.99 1.76 -9.42
N TYR A 116 -0.52 2.47 -10.42
CA TYR A 116 0.77 3.16 -10.37
C TYR A 116 0.61 4.63 -10.70
N PHE A 117 1.53 5.44 -10.17
CA PHE A 117 1.61 6.86 -10.51
C PHE A 117 2.45 7.02 -11.79
N ASN A 118 1.84 7.54 -12.85
CA ASN A 118 2.59 8.07 -14.00
C ASN A 118 2.70 9.59 -13.81
N MET A 119 3.92 10.10 -13.76
CA MET A 119 4.21 11.54 -13.88
C MET A 119 4.20 11.94 -15.36
#